data_AF-A0A1Q4YNU6-F1
#
_entry.id   AF-A0A1Q4YNU6-F1
#
_cell.length_a   1.000
_cell.length_b   1.000
_cell.length_c   1.000
_cell.angle_alpha   90.00
_cell.angle_beta   90.00
_cell.angle_gamma   90.00
#
_symmetry.space_group_name_H-M   'P 1'
#
loop_
_entity.id
_entity.type
_entity.pdbx_description
1 polymer ?
#
loop_
_entity_poly.entity_id
_entity_poly.type
_entity_poly.pdbx_seq_one_letter_code
_entity_poly.pdbx_strand_id
1 'polypeptide(L)'
;MTKAESADSSWSDFVQKQMDDRGMSTGDLTEKTGFDRSRLTAWRKGERPTLDTARVVAKAFGLSPLEVMVAAKLLTAEETDLRGVASPDPGALTDQQLIAELTRRLKRKS
;
A
#
# COMPACT_ATOMS: atom_id res chain seq x y z
N MET A 1 8.81 -17.96 4.09
CA MET A 1 9.42 -16.97 5.00
C MET A 1 8.33 -16.07 5.51
N THR A 2 8.16 -16.06 6.83
CA THR A 2 7.01 -15.56 7.57
C THR A 2 6.93 -14.04 7.57
N LYS A 3 5.77 -13.53 7.13
CA LYS A 3 5.35 -12.12 7.10
C LYS A 3 4.99 -11.68 8.52
N ALA A 4 5.98 -11.49 9.40
CA ALA A 4 5.74 -10.99 10.76
C ALA A 4 6.95 -10.34 11.45
N GLU A 5 8.07 -10.12 10.76
CA GLU A 5 9.29 -9.52 11.35
C GLU A 5 9.75 -8.26 10.60
N SER A 6 8.82 -7.41 10.18
CA SER A 6 9.17 -5.99 10.06
C SER A 6 9.21 -5.43 11.47
N ALA A 7 10.30 -5.74 12.18
CA ALA A 7 10.67 -5.12 13.44
C ALA A 7 10.39 -3.62 13.37
N ASP A 8 9.94 -3.07 14.50
CA ASP A 8 9.38 -1.75 14.76
C ASP A 8 10.24 -0.57 14.25
N SER A 9 10.48 -0.54 12.96
CA SER A 9 11.43 0.34 12.28
C SER A 9 10.78 1.70 12.09
N SER A 10 11.56 2.74 12.29
CA SER A 10 11.07 4.09 12.13
C SER A 10 10.71 4.33 10.66
N TRP A 11 9.80 5.27 10.39
CA TRP A 11 9.47 5.67 9.03
C TRP A 11 10.73 6.01 8.20
N SER A 12 11.73 6.66 8.80
CA SER A 12 13.00 6.94 8.13
C SER A 12 13.76 5.68 7.75
N ASP A 13 13.77 4.65 8.58
CA ASP A 13 14.46 3.39 8.28
C ASP A 13 13.76 2.66 7.14
N PHE A 14 12.42 2.67 7.12
CA PHE A 14 11.64 2.15 6.00
C PHE A 14 12.02 2.86 4.69
N VAL A 15 12.01 4.20 4.66
CA VAL A 15 12.35 4.98 3.46
C VAL A 15 13.81 4.73 3.04
N GLN A 16 14.75 4.73 3.99
CA GLN A 16 16.16 4.48 3.71
C GLN A 16 16.37 3.08 3.14
N LYS A 17 15.73 2.06 3.71
CA LYS A 17 15.77 0.70 3.16
C LYS A 17 15.24 0.64 1.73
N GLN A 18 14.11 1.29 1.44
CA GLN A 18 13.56 1.29 0.08
C GLN A 18 14.47 2.00 -0.94
N MET A 19 15.20 3.03 -0.50
CA MET A 19 16.24 3.67 -1.31
C MET A 19 17.43 2.74 -1.54
N ASP A 20 17.95 2.13 -0.48
CA ASP A 20 19.13 1.24 -0.54
C ASP A 20 18.86 0.03 -1.45
N ASP A 21 17.69 -0.61 -1.29
CA ASP A 21 17.25 -1.75 -2.11
C ASP A 21 17.16 -1.40 -3.61
N ARG A 22 17.06 -0.11 -3.95
CA ARG A 22 16.97 0.42 -5.34
C ARG A 22 18.24 1.15 -5.79
N GLY A 23 19.28 1.19 -4.97
CA GLY A 23 20.49 1.98 -5.25
C GLY A 23 20.21 3.48 -5.45
N MET A 24 19.14 4.00 -4.83
CA MET A 24 18.73 5.40 -4.96
C MET A 24 19.44 6.28 -3.94
N SER A 25 19.90 7.45 -4.38
CA SER A 25 20.38 8.51 -3.52
C SER A 25 19.21 9.35 -2.95
N THR A 26 19.53 10.16 -1.93
CA THR A 26 18.57 11.18 -1.43
C THR A 26 18.20 12.21 -2.49
N GLY A 27 19.09 12.48 -3.45
CA GLY A 27 18.83 13.36 -4.59
C GLY A 27 17.76 12.76 -5.50
N ASP A 28 17.87 11.47 -5.82
CA ASP A 28 16.89 10.77 -6.67
C ASP A 28 15.52 10.73 -6.02
N LEU A 29 15.45 10.54 -4.69
CA LEU A 29 14.19 10.59 -3.97
C LEU A 29 13.58 12.00 -4.00
N THR A 30 14.40 13.03 -3.79
CA THR A 30 13.99 14.44 -3.86
C THR A 30 13.42 14.78 -5.24
N GLU A 31 14.09 14.36 -6.31
CA GLU A 31 13.64 14.58 -7.69
C GLU A 31 12.32 13.85 -8.00
N LYS A 32 12.18 12.59 -7.57
CA LYS A 32 10.96 11.79 -7.80
C LYS A 32 9.75 12.27 -7.01
N THR A 33 9.96 12.82 -5.81
CA THR A 33 8.87 13.15 -4.86
C THR A 33 8.59 14.64 -4.75
N GLY A 34 9.55 15.49 -5.13
CA GLY A 34 9.52 16.93 -4.85
C GLY A 34 9.79 17.26 -3.37
N PHE A 35 10.14 16.30 -2.52
CA PHE A 35 10.45 16.56 -1.12
C PHE A 35 11.83 17.17 -0.96
N ASP A 36 11.91 18.25 -0.18
CA ASP A 36 13.18 18.84 0.21
C ASP A 36 13.94 17.96 1.24
N ARG A 37 15.25 18.21 1.36
CA ARG A 37 16.12 17.48 2.32
C ARG A 37 15.75 17.71 3.79
N SER A 38 15.07 18.82 4.12
CA SER A 38 14.64 19.09 5.50
C SER A 38 13.57 18.11 5.93
N ARG A 39 12.67 17.69 5.02
CA ARG A 39 11.68 16.65 5.27
C ARG A 39 12.31 15.29 5.56
N LEU A 40 13.33 14.87 4.79
CA LEU A 40 14.08 13.64 5.13
C LEU A 40 14.78 13.74 6.49
N THR A 41 15.27 14.94 6.84
CA THR A 41 15.92 15.18 8.13
C THR A 41 14.91 15.10 9.28
N ALA A 42 13.69 15.62 9.08
CA ALA A 42 12.61 15.50 10.04
C ALA A 42 12.19 14.05 10.29
N TRP A 43 12.11 13.23 9.24
CA TRP A 43 11.81 11.80 9.38
C TRP A 43 12.88 11.07 10.20
N ARG A 44 14.17 11.39 9.99
CA ARG A 44 15.27 10.86 10.81
C ARG A 44 15.20 11.27 12.28
N LYS A 45 14.50 12.37 12.59
CA LYS A 45 14.22 12.81 13.97
C LYS A 45 12.93 12.19 14.53
N GLY A 46 12.27 11.30 13.78
CA GLY A 46 11.05 10.61 14.20
C GLY A 46 9.75 11.29 13.79
N GLU A 47 9.79 12.34 12.96
CA GLU A 47 8.57 12.93 12.41
C GLU A 47 7.83 11.89 11.54
N ARG A 48 6.54 11.70 11.83
CA ARG A 48 5.69 10.78 11.07
C ARG A 48 5.23 11.43 9.76
N PRO A 49 5.11 10.67 8.66
CA PRO A 49 4.60 11.20 7.40
C PRO A 49 3.09 11.44 7.49
N THR A 50 2.58 12.28 6.60
CA THR A 50 1.13 12.40 6.34
C THR A 50 0.64 11.34 5.36
N LEU A 51 -0.68 11.20 5.22
CA LEU A 51 -1.30 10.31 4.21
C LEU A 51 -0.84 10.63 2.79
N ASP A 52 -0.81 11.91 2.43
CA ASP A 52 -0.36 12.36 1.11
C ASP A 52 1.12 12.06 0.90
N THR A 53 1.93 12.25 1.94
CA THR A 53 3.35 11.88 1.93
C THR A 53 3.52 10.39 1.66
N ALA A 54 2.78 9.54 2.38
CA ALA A 54 2.82 8.09 2.19
C ALA A 54 2.41 7.68 0.77
N ARG A 55 1.41 8.33 0.17
CA ARG A 55 0.99 8.09 -1.23
C ARG A 55 2.07 8.47 -2.24
N VAL A 56 2.71 9.62 -2.04
CA VAL A 56 3.80 10.09 -2.91
C VAL A 56 5.00 9.13 -2.81
N VAL A 57 5.37 8.71 -1.60
CA VAL A 57 6.44 7.71 -1.40
C VAL A 57 6.08 6.36 -2.04
N ALA A 58 4.86 5.88 -1.86
CA ALA A 58 4.38 4.65 -2.49
C ALA A 58 4.53 4.71 -4.02
N LYS A 59 4.12 5.82 -4.63
CA LYS A 59 4.29 6.06 -6.06
C LYS A 59 5.76 6.10 -6.47
N ALA A 60 6.61 6.78 -5.71
CA ALA A 60 8.03 6.93 -6.02
C ALA A 60 8.79 5.58 -6.01
N PHE A 61 8.40 4.68 -5.11
CA PHE A 61 9.00 3.34 -4.97
C PHE A 61 8.25 2.23 -5.71
N GLY A 62 7.09 2.50 -6.30
CA GLY A 62 6.26 1.50 -6.97
C GLY A 62 5.64 0.48 -6.00
N LEU A 63 5.31 0.91 -4.78
CA LEU A 63 4.75 0.06 -3.73
C LEU A 63 3.23 0.24 -3.61
N SER A 64 2.55 -0.71 -2.96
CA SER A 64 1.13 -0.54 -2.62
C SER A 64 0.97 0.62 -1.64
N PRO A 65 0.07 1.59 -1.90
CA PRO A 65 -0.22 2.65 -0.95
C PRO A 65 -0.64 2.13 0.44
N LEU A 66 -1.34 1.00 0.50
CA LEU A 66 -1.73 0.39 1.78
C LEU A 66 -0.52 -0.12 2.56
N GLU A 67 0.42 -0.81 1.92
CA GLU A 67 1.63 -1.31 2.57
C GLU A 67 2.48 -0.15 3.13
N VAL A 68 2.60 0.94 2.37
CA VAL A 68 3.32 2.14 2.82
C VAL A 68 2.60 2.84 3.97
N MET A 69 1.27 2.88 3.97
CA MET A 69 0.50 3.44 5.10
C MET A 69 0.67 2.61 6.37
N VAL A 70 0.78 1.28 6.26
CA VAL A 70 1.09 0.41 7.40
C VAL A 70 2.52 0.65 7.90
N ALA A 71 3.50 0.73 7.00
CA ALA A 71 4.88 1.07 7.37
C ALA A 71 4.99 2.46 8.02
N ALA A 72 4.15 3.40 7.59
CA ALA A 72 4.04 4.74 8.16
C ALA A 72 3.26 4.79 9.48
N LYS A 73 2.69 3.67 9.96
CA LYS A 73 1.79 3.58 11.12
C LYS A 73 0.57 4.51 11.00
N LEU A 74 0.13 4.77 9.77
CA LEU A 74 -1.11 5.50 9.45
C LEU A 74 -2.31 4.55 9.37
N LEU A 75 -2.04 3.28 9.09
CA LEU A 75 -2.98 2.17 9.19
C LEU A 75 -2.31 1.04 9.98
N THR A 76 -3.13 0.25 10.65
CA THR A 76 -2.73 -1.04 11.21
C THR A 76 -2.88 -2.13 10.14
N ALA A 77 -2.19 -3.26 10.33
CA ALA A 77 -2.32 -4.39 9.39
C ALA A 77 -3.76 -4.92 9.39
N GLU A 78 -4.40 -4.94 10.56
CA GLU A 78 -5.78 -5.36 10.79
C GLU A 78 -6.76 -4.48 10.01
N GLU A 79 -6.57 -3.16 10.00
CA GLU A 79 -7.39 -2.22 9.21
C GLU A 79 -7.26 -2.45 7.70
N THR A 80 -6.12 -2.95 7.22
CA THR A 80 -5.95 -3.29 5.80
C THR A 80 -6.52 -4.64 5.41
N ASP A 81 -6.61 -5.58 6.36
CA ASP A 81 -7.25 -6.89 6.18
C ASP A 81 -8.78 -6.81 6.24
N LEU A 82 -9.33 -5.72 6.76
CA LEU A 82 -10.72 -5.29 6.54
C LEU A 82 -10.90 -4.88 5.07
N ARG A 83 -10.80 -5.84 4.15
CA ARG A 83 -11.20 -5.67 2.75
C ARG A 83 -12.69 -5.33 2.72
N GLY A 84 -13.00 -4.04 2.73
CA GLY A 84 -14.31 -3.45 2.46
C GLY A 84 -14.74 -3.60 1.00
N VAL A 85 -14.55 -4.78 0.43
CA VAL A 85 -15.46 -5.31 -0.59
C VAL A 85 -15.90 -6.62 0.02
N ALA A 86 -17.09 -6.64 0.61
CA ALA A 86 -17.81 -7.89 0.75
C ALA A 86 -17.79 -8.51 -0.65
N SER A 87 -16.91 -9.50 -0.88
CA SER A 87 -17.14 -10.44 -1.98
C SER A 87 -18.60 -10.83 -1.80
N PRO A 88 -19.48 -10.57 -2.79
CA PRO A 88 -20.86 -10.97 -2.68
C PRO A 88 -20.83 -12.44 -2.28
N ASP A 89 -21.37 -12.77 -1.11
CA ASP A 89 -21.41 -14.15 -0.67
C ASP A 89 -22.13 -14.92 -1.78
N PRO A 90 -21.48 -15.87 -2.47
CA PRO A 90 -22.14 -16.65 -3.51
C PRO A 90 -23.38 -17.38 -2.94
N GLY A 91 -23.38 -17.69 -1.64
CA GLY A 91 -24.54 -18.27 -0.94
C GLY A 91 -25.69 -17.29 -0.69
N ALA A 92 -25.48 -15.99 -0.86
CA ALA A 92 -26.55 -14.99 -0.83
C ALA A 92 -27.32 -14.90 -2.16
N LEU A 93 -26.83 -15.54 -3.22
CA LEU A 93 -27.55 -15.67 -4.49
C LEU A 93 -28.45 -16.90 -4.45
N THR A 94 -29.69 -16.73 -4.89
CA THR A 94 -30.54 -17.88 -5.22
C THR A 94 -29.99 -18.62 -6.45
N ASP A 95 -30.29 -19.92 -6.56
CA ASP A 95 -29.93 -20.72 -7.73
C ASP A 95 -30.39 -20.07 -9.05
N GLN A 96 -31.56 -19.45 -9.05
CA GLN A 96 -32.10 -18.76 -10.22
C GLN A 96 -31.25 -17.55 -10.64
N GLN A 97 -30.78 -16.76 -9.67
CA GLN A 97 -29.91 -15.61 -9.93
C GLN A 97 -28.53 -16.07 -10.45
N LEU A 98 -28.01 -17.18 -9.92
CA LEU A 98 -26.74 -17.74 -10.37
C LEU A 98 -26.83 -18.27 -11.81
N ILE A 99 -27.89 -19.01 -12.14
CA ILE A 99 -28.14 -19.52 -13.50
C ILE A 99 -28.29 -18.36 -14.51
N ALA A 100 -29.01 -17.30 -14.13
CA ALA A 100 -29.21 -16.13 -14.98
C ALA A 100 -27.88 -15.44 -15.30
N GLU A 101 -27.01 -15.25 -14.29
CA GLU A 101 -25.71 -14.62 -14.47
C GLU A 101 -24.75 -15.49 -15.30
N LEU A 102 -24.72 -16.81 -15.07
CA LEU A 102 -23.91 -17.73 -15.87
C LEU A 102 -24.33 -17.71 -17.34
N THR A 103 -25.64 -17.80 -17.61
CA THR A 103 -26.19 -17.73 -18.97
C THR A 103 -25.79 -16.43 -19.67
N ARG A 104 -25.90 -15.29 -18.98
CA ARG A 104 -25.52 -13.98 -19.50
C ARG A 104 -24.03 -13.92 -19.86
N ARG A 105 -23.15 -14.51 -19.04
CA ARG A 105 -21.70 -14.54 -19.30
C ARG A 105 -21.33 -15.42 -20.48
N LEU A 106 -21.96 -16.59 -20.61
CA LEU A 106 -21.74 -17.50 -21.72
C LEU A 106 -22.15 -16.86 -23.06
N LYS A 107 -23.31 -16.19 -23.12
CA LYS A 107 -23.75 -15.44 -24.30
C LYS A 107 -22.83 -14.29 -24.71
N ARG A 108 -22.07 -13.73 -23.77
CA ARG A 108 -21.14 -12.61 -24.05
C ARG A 108 -19.79 -13.07 -24.60
N LYS A 109 -19.46 -14.36 -24.44
CA LYS A 109 -18.19 -14.96 -24.89
C LYS A 109 -18.33 -15.76 -26.20
N SER A 110 -19.55 -15.89 -26.73
CA SER A 110 -19.84 -16.49 -28.03
C SER A 110 -20.04 -15.42 -29.11
#